data_AF-A0A8H7BEN4-F1
#
_entry.id   AF-A0A8H7BEN4-F1
#
_cell.length_a   1.000
_cell.length_b   1.000
_cell.length_c   1.000
_cell.angle_alpha   90.00
_cell.angle_beta   90.00
_cell.angle_gamma   90.00
#
_symmetry.space_group_name_H-M   'P 1'
#
loop_
_entity.id
_entity.type
_entity.pdbx_description
1 polymer ?
#
loop_
_entity_poly.entity_id
_entity_poly.type
_entity_poly.pdbx_seq_one_letter_code
_entity_poly.pdbx_strand_id
1 'polypeptide(L)' 'MLNALIDLGMEDANVFGILVKGLAVSTFAMDMKAQVYRMIQLESFTLVSIRSQLGVFPTLFGVLLHVKVNITE' A
#
# COMPACT_ATOMS: atom_id res chain seq x y z
N MET A 1 -3.50 -0.92 7.53
CA MET A 1 -2.65 -1.84 6.75
C MET A 1 -2.46 -3.19 7.45
N LEU A 2 -1.85 -3.28 8.64
CA LEU A 2 -1.66 -4.56 9.36
C LEU A 2 -2.97 -5.33 9.59
N ASN A 3 -4.03 -4.67 10.07
CA ASN A 3 -5.33 -5.33 10.27
C ASN A 3 -5.91 -5.87 8.95
N ALA A 4 -5.74 -5.15 7.84
CA ALA A 4 -6.19 -5.64 6.54
C ALA A 4 -5.38 -6.85 6.08
N LEU A 5 -4.06 -6.91 6.36
CA LEU A 5 -3.22 -8.07 6.07
C LEU A 5 -3.64 -9.30 6.90
N ILE A 6 -3.98 -9.07 8.17
CA ILE A 6 -4.52 -10.11 9.08
C ILE A 6 -5.87 -10.62 8.55
N ASP A 7 -6.78 -9.72 8.16
CA ASP A 7 -8.09 -10.09 7.58
C ASP A 7 -7.95 -10.85 6.25
N LEU A 8 -6.89 -10.58 5.49
CA LEU A 8 -6.54 -11.26 4.24
C LEU A 8 -5.78 -12.58 4.46
N GLY A 9 -5.56 -12.97 5.72
CA GLY A 9 -4.90 -14.21 6.11
C GLY A 9 -3.44 -14.26 5.67
N MET A 10 -2.75 -13.11 5.65
CA MET A 10 -1.31 -13.03 5.42
C MET A 10 -0.60 -13.26 6.75
N GLU A 11 0.23 -14.31 6.78
CA GLU A 11 1.02 -14.66 7.97
C GLU A 11 2.36 -13.91 7.95
N ASP A 12 3.03 -13.83 6.80
CA ASP A 12 4.31 -13.13 6.63
C ASP A 12 4.35 -12.31 5.33
N ALA A 13 4.05 -11.01 5.42
CA ALA A 13 4.20 -10.09 4.28
C ALA A 13 5.70 -9.84 4.03
N ASN A 14 6.21 -10.33 2.91
CA ASN A 14 7.65 -10.32 2.59
C ASN A 14 8.08 -9.06 1.83
N VAL A 15 7.18 -8.48 1.02
CA VAL A 15 7.51 -7.32 0.18
C VAL A 15 6.31 -6.37 0.10
N PHE A 16 6.57 -5.08 0.30
CA PHE A 16 5.62 -4.01 0.04
C PHE A 16 6.00 -3.27 -1.25
N GLY A 17 5.03 -3.13 -2.16
CA GLY A 17 5.23 -2.50 -3.46
C GLY A 17 4.30 -1.30 -3.66
N ILE A 18 4.77 -0.31 -4.41
CA ILE A 18 3.97 0.83 -4.86
C ILE A 18 3.98 0.84 -6.39
N LEU A 19 2.80 0.80 -7.00
CA LEU A 19 2.61 0.95 -8.44
C LEU A 19 2.07 2.34 -8.74
N VAL A 20 2.76 3.08 -9.59
CA VAL A 20 2.33 4.41 -10.05
C VAL A 20 2.04 4.35 -11.55
N LYS A 21 0.80 4.65 -11.94
CA LYS A 21 0.33 4.72 -13.34
C LYS A 21 -0.29 6.09 -13.59
N GLY A 22 0.51 7.02 -14.12
CA GLY A 22 0.11 8.42 -14.20
C GLY A 22 -0.07 9.00 -12.79
N LEU A 23 -1.29 9.47 -12.48
CA LEU A 23 -1.63 9.94 -11.13
C LEU A 23 -2.21 8.83 -10.23
N ALA A 24 -2.55 7.67 -10.79
CA ALA A 24 -3.07 6.57 -9.98
C ALA A 24 -1.93 5.86 -9.25
N VAL A 25 -2.08 5.67 -7.95
CA VAL A 25 -1.14 4.95 -7.09
C VAL A 25 -1.88 3.80 -6.44
N SER A 26 -1.27 2.62 -6.47
CA SER A 26 -1.75 1.44 -5.74
C SER A 26 -0.62 0.87 -4.90
N THR A 27 -0.94 0.46 -3.69
CA THR A 27 -0.01 -0.21 -2.78
C THR A 27 -0.32 -1.69 -2.73
N PHE A 28 0.71 -2.51 -2.59
CA PHE A 28 0.60 -3.96 -2.59
C PHE A 28 1.43 -4.55 -1.46
N ALA A 29 0.96 -5.68 -0.93
CA ALA A 29 1.78 -6.59 -0.16
C ALA A 29 1.89 -7.92 -0.90
N MET A 30 3.05 -8.55 -0.77
CA MET A 30 3.31 -9.87 -1.32
C MET A 30 3.72 -10.81 -0.19
N ASP A 31 3.13 -11.99 -0.18
CA ASP A 31 3.58 -13.12 0.63
C ASP A 31 3.67 -14.39 -0.23
N MET A 32 4.30 -15.40 0.35
CA MET A 32 4.45 -16.71 -0.26
C MET A 32 3.63 -17.72 0.52
N LYS A 33 2.60 -18.28 -0.12
CA LYS A 33 1.76 -19.33 0.47
C LYS A 33 1.75 -20.55 -0.44
N ALA A 34 2.08 -21.70 0.11
CA ALA A 34 2.16 -22.96 -0.64
C ALA A 34 3.03 -22.86 -1.92
N GLN A 35 4.19 -22.20 -1.83
CA GLN A 35 5.13 -21.97 -2.96
C GLN A 35 4.58 -21.08 -4.09
N VAL A 36 3.46 -20.38 -3.87
CA VAL A 36 2.91 -19.40 -4.80
C VAL A 36 3.06 -18.01 -4.20
N TYR A 37 3.65 -17.09 -4.98
CA TYR A 37 3.64 -15.67 -4.65
C TYR A 37 2.25 -15.11 -4.94
N ARG A 38 1.59 -14.56 -3.92
CA ARG A 38 0.35 -13.82 -4.10
C ARG A 38 0.59 -12.35 -3.83
N MET A 39 0.08 -11.50 -4.72
CA MET A 39 0.06 -10.05 -4.53
C MET A 39 -1.34 -9.64 -4.12
N ILE A 40 -1.44 -8.90 -3.02
CA ILE A 40 -2.70 -8.34 -2.55
C ILE A 40 -2.62 -6.83 -2.60
N GLN A 41 -3.57 -6.22 -3.30
CA GLN A 41 -3.70 -4.77 -3.32
C GLN A 41 -4.25 -4.30 -1.98
N LEU A 42 -3.57 -3.34 -1.37
CA LEU A 42 -3.93 -2.80 -0.06
C LEU A 42 -4.81 -1.56 -0.22
N GLU A 43 -4.24 -0.51 -0.81
CA GLU A 43 -4.91 0.77 -0.99
C GLU A 43 -4.65 1.30 -2.40
N SER A 44 -5.61 2.06 -2.92
CA SER A 44 -5.49 2.76 -4.19
C SER A 44 -5.98 4.20 -4.04
N PHE A 45 -5.21 5.14 -4.56
CA PHE A 45 -5.51 6.57 -4.48
C PHE A 45 -4.95 7.32 -5.69
N THR A 46 -5.41 8.56 -5.88
CA THR A 46 -4.92 9.44 -6.94
C THR A 46 -4.04 10.53 -6.34
N LEU A 47 -2.86 10.74 -6.92
CA LEU A 47 -1.94 11.81 -6.56
C LEU A 47 -2.57 13.17 -6.85
N VAL A 48 -2.27 14.11 -5.96
CA VAL A 48 -2.66 15.52 -6.11
C VAL A 48 -1.92 16.10 -7.30
N SER A 49 -2.67 16.53 -8.31
CA SER A 49 -2.11 17.19 -9.50
C SER A 49 -2.52 18.66 -9.62
N ILE A 50 -3.54 19.08 -8.86
CA ILE A 50 -4.05 20.45 -8.88
C ILE A 50 -4.20 21.01 -7.46
N ARG A 51 -4.08 22.34 -7.35
CA ARG A 51 -4.04 23.05 -6.06
C ARG A 51 -5.31 22.86 -5.21
N SER A 52 -6.47 22.67 -5.84
CA SER A 52 -7.73 22.39 -5.15
C SER A 52 -7.76 21.04 -4.41
N GLN A 53 -6.86 20.11 -4.76
CA GLN A 53 -6.75 18.79 -4.15
C GLN A 53 -5.74 18.75 -2.99
N LEU A 54 -5.06 19.86 -2.67
CA LEU A 54 -4.09 19.93 -1.57
C LEU A 54 -4.70 19.58 -0.21
N GLY A 55 -6.01 19.82 -0.02
CA GLY A 55 -6.72 19.43 1.20
C GLY A 55 -6.72 17.92 1.46
N VAL A 56 -6.53 17.10 0.42
CA VAL A 56 -6.49 15.63 0.51
C VAL A 56 -5.07 15.11 0.71
N PHE A 57 -4.05 15.96 0.53
CA PHE A 57 -2.63 15.59 0.63
C PHE A 57 -2.23 14.96 1.98
N PRO A 58 -2.67 15.48 3.16
CA PRO A 58 -2.29 14.89 4.44
C PRO A 58 -2.72 13.43 4.56
N THR A 59 -3.92 13.11 4.08
CA THR A 59 -4.44 11.74 4.07
C THR A 59 -3.61 10.84 3.15
N LEU A 60 -3.32 11.29 1.93
CA LEU A 60 -2.50 10.55 0.96
C LEU A 60 -1.07 10.32 1.48
N PHE A 61 -0.50 11.33 2.14
CA PHE A 61 0.82 11.24 2.73
C PHE A 61 0.85 10.25 3.92
N GLY A 62 -0.20 10.23 4.73
CA GLY A 62 -0.37 9.23 5.80
C GLY A 62 -0.41 7.79 5.28
N VAL A 63 -1.12 7.55 4.17
CA VAL A 63 -1.14 6.25 3.50
C VAL A 63 0.26 5.83 3.05
N LEU A 64 1.00 6.73 2.40
CA LEU A 64 2.37 6.46 1.93
C LEU A 64 3.35 6.22 3.08
N LEU A 65 3.24 6.96 4.19
CA LEU A 65 4.08 6.78 5.36
C LEU A 65 3.85 5.41 6.01
N HIS A 66 2.61 4.93 6.07
CA HIS A 66 2.29 3.61 6.62
C HIS A 66 2.93 2.46 5.83
N VAL A 67 3.22 2.64 4.54
CA VAL A 67 3.97 1.64 3.75
C VAL A 67 5.41 1.50 4.25
N LYS A 68 6.03 2.58 4.74
CA LYS A 68 7.45 2.58 5.14
C LYS A 68 7.69 2.04 6.56
N VAL A 69 6.71 2.15 7.46
CA VAL A 69 6.88 1.79 8.88
C VAL A 69 7.01 0.28 9.10
N ASN A 70 6.59 -0.56 8.14
CA ASN A 70 6.66 -2.03 8.27
C ASN A 70 7.90 -2.69 7.64
N ILE A 71 8.98 -1.95 7.34
CA ILE A 71 10.23 -2.50 6.74
C ILE A 71 11.34 -2.72 7.79
N THR A 72 11.10 -2.46 9.06
CA THR A 72 12.06 -2.73 10.13
C THR A 72 11.37 -3.24 11.38
N GLU A 73 11.37 -4.57 11.53
CA GLU A 73 11.73 -5.31 12.75
C GLU A 73 11.94 -6.79 12.39
#